data_AF-A0A2V8ZFN4-F1
#
_entry.id   AF-A0A2V8ZFN4-F1
#
_cell.length_a   1.000
_cell.length_b   1.000
_cell.length_c   1.000
_cell.angle_alpha   90.00
_cell.angle_beta   90.00
_cell.angle_gamma   90.00
#
_symmetry.space_group_name_H-M   'P 1'
#
loop_
_entity.id
_entity.type
_entity.pdbx_description
1 polymer ?
#
loop_
_entity_poly.entity_id
_entity_poly.type
_entity_poly.pdbx_seq_one_letter_code
_entity_poly.pdbx_strand_id
1 'polypeptide(L)'
;TIPFNAPNDRPCEILIDSGKDVLGGGITVETIPVCDQYTIQGDAFSRAIREDTEVPVPLEDAIANMAVIEAIFKSAATKRWEIPRI
;
A
#
# COMPACT_ATOMS: atom_id res chain seq x y z
N THR A 1 19.30 -3.22 6.69
CA THR A 1 18.32 -2.81 5.66
C THR A 1 16.98 -2.62 6.34
N ILE A 2 16.25 -1.54 6.01
CA ILE A 2 14.87 -1.41 6.48
C ILE A 2 14.03 -2.20 5.48
N PRO A 3 13.38 -3.31 5.88
CA PRO A 3 12.83 -4.30 4.96
C PRO A 3 11.73 -3.78 4.02
N PHE A 4 11.14 -2.62 4.33
CA PHE A 4 9.99 -2.08 3.62
C PHE A 4 10.24 -0.70 2.97
N ASN A 5 11.48 -0.22 2.93
CA ASN A 5 11.79 1.03 2.26
C ASN A 5 12.11 0.79 0.78
N ALA A 6 11.43 1.52 -0.10
CA ALA A 6 11.77 1.52 -1.52
C ALA A 6 13.20 2.06 -1.70
N PRO A 7 14.05 1.39 -2.50
CA PRO A 7 15.35 1.94 -2.88
C PRO A 7 15.16 3.24 -3.70
N ASN A 8 16.05 4.19 -3.48
CA ASN A 8 16.05 5.48 -4.18
C ASN A 8 16.96 5.51 -5.42
N ASP A 9 17.58 4.38 -5.77
CA ASP A 9 18.57 4.24 -6.83
C ASP A 9 18.20 3.20 -7.89
N ARG A 10 17.07 2.48 -7.71
CA ARG A 10 16.54 1.51 -8.67
C ARG A 10 15.02 1.39 -8.61
N PRO A 11 14.36 1.02 -9.72
CA PRO A 11 12.92 0.81 -9.74
C PRO A 11 12.46 -0.28 -8.76
N CYS A 12 11.19 -0.21 -8.37
CA CYS A 12 10.49 -1.31 -7.70
C CYS A 12 9.63 -2.06 -8.72
N GLU A 13 9.39 -3.35 -8.48
CA GLU A 13 8.55 -4.17 -9.34
C GLU A 13 7.46 -4.85 -8.51
N ILE A 14 6.23 -4.85 -9.02
CA ILE A 14 5.12 -5.65 -8.51
C ILE A 14 4.87 -6.75 -9.53
N LEU A 15 5.02 -8.00 -9.10
CA LEU A 15 4.73 -9.18 -9.92
C LEU A 15 3.32 -9.67 -9.60
N ILE A 16 2.44 -9.65 -10.60
CA ILE A 16 1.04 -10.03 -10.47
C ILE A 16 0.85 -11.36 -11.21
N ASP A 17 0.55 -12.41 -10.45
CA ASP A 17 0.21 -13.72 -10.99
C ASP A 17 -1.25 -14.07 -10.68
N SER A 18 -1.94 -14.61 -11.68
CA SER A 18 -3.30 -15.15 -11.54
C SER A 18 -3.32 -16.60 -11.02
N GLY A 19 -2.17 -17.28 -10.96
CA GLY A 19 -2.04 -18.67 -10.53
C GLY A 19 -2.61 -19.70 -11.51
N LYS A 20 -2.97 -19.28 -12.74
CA LYS A 20 -3.54 -20.18 -13.77
C LYS A 20 -2.53 -21.14 -14.38
N ASP A 21 -1.25 -20.79 -14.33
CA ASP A 21 -0.14 -21.63 -14.76
C ASP A 21 0.90 -21.69 -13.64
N VAL A 22 1.34 -22.90 -13.30
CA VAL A 22 2.33 -23.15 -12.24
C VAL A 22 3.75 -22.77 -12.65
N LEU A 23 3.99 -22.56 -13.95
CA LEU A 23 5.28 -22.13 -14.49
C LEU A 23 5.45 -20.60 -14.49
N GLY A 24 4.43 -19.84 -14.09
CA GLY A 24 4.49 -18.37 -14.03
C GLY A 24 4.49 -17.69 -15.39
N GLY A 25 4.12 -18.38 -16.48
CA GLY A 25 4.11 -17.80 -17.83
C GLY A 25 3.13 -16.64 -18.01
N GLY A 26 2.20 -16.46 -17.07
CA GLY A 26 1.20 -15.38 -17.06
C GLY A 26 1.52 -14.21 -16.12
N ILE A 27 2.72 -14.13 -15.55
CA ILE A 27 3.08 -13.05 -14.62
C ILE A 27 3.12 -11.71 -15.38
N THR A 28 2.37 -10.73 -14.87
CA THR A 28 2.48 -9.33 -15.30
C THR A 28 3.40 -8.60 -14.34
N VAL A 29 4.35 -7.83 -14.88
CA VAL A 29 5.28 -7.03 -14.09
C VAL A 29 4.90 -5.57 -14.22
N GLU A 30 4.53 -4.95 -13.11
CA GLU A 30 4.32 -3.51 -13.01
C GLU A 30 5.58 -2.86 -12.43
N THR A 31 6.22 -1.99 -13.21
CA THR A 31 7.44 -1.29 -12.79
C THR A 31 7.10 0.09 -12.24
N ILE A 32 7.47 0.33 -10.99
CA ILE A 32 7.41 1.64 -10.34
C ILE A 32 8.79 2.29 -10.50
N PRO A 33 8.89 3.45 -11.18
CA PRO A 33 10.17 4.11 -11.40
C PRO A 33 10.79 4.59 -10.08
N VAL A 34 12.09 4.84 -10.10
CA VAL A 34 12.81 5.48 -8.99
C VAL A 34 12.12 6.79 -8.62
N CYS A 35 11.83 6.98 -7.35
CA CYS A 35 11.27 8.23 -6.84
C CYS A 35 11.73 8.50 -5.41
N ASP A 36 11.74 9.78 -5.04
CA ASP A 36 11.85 10.17 -3.63
C ASP A 36 10.44 10.21 -3.04
N GLN A 37 9.96 9.04 -2.60
CA GLN A 37 8.61 8.87 -2.07
C GLN A 37 8.29 9.79 -0.88
N TYR A 38 9.30 10.14 -0.06
CA TYR A 38 9.10 10.97 1.12
C TYR A 38 8.94 12.44 0.76
N THR A 39 9.77 12.92 -0.17
CA THR A 39 9.63 14.27 -0.72
C THR A 39 8.30 14.42 -1.45
N ILE A 40 7.92 13.45 -2.28
CA ILE A 40 6.62 13.45 -2.99
C ILE A 40 5.44 13.51 -2.01
N GLN A 41 5.48 12.71 -0.94
CA GLN A 41 4.43 12.73 0.09
C GLN A 41 4.30 14.11 0.75
N GLY A 42 5.44 14.69 1.17
CA GLY A 42 5.47 16.00 1.80
C GLY A 42 4.97 17.10 0.87
N ASP A 43 5.42 17.10 -0.38
CA ASP A 43 5.02 18.09 -1.39
C ASP A 43 3.53 18.00 -1.71
N ALA A 44 2.98 16.79 -1.85
CA ALA A 44 1.57 16.59 -2.13
C ALA A 44 0.67 17.06 -0.97
N PHE A 45 1.06 16.75 0.28
CA PHE A 45 0.37 17.24 1.46
C PHE A 45 0.43 18.77 1.59
N SER A 46 1.62 19.35 1.43
CA SER A 46 1.83 20.79 1.52
C SER A 46 1.08 21.56 0.43
N ARG A 47 0.98 20.98 -0.77
CA ARG A 47 0.18 21.51 -1.87
C ARG A 47 -1.32 21.53 -1.55
N ALA A 48 -1.86 20.44 -1.00
CA ALA A 48 -3.27 20.36 -0.64
C ALA A 48 -3.67 21.49 0.34
N ILE A 49 -2.82 21.78 1.33
CA ILE A 49 -3.03 22.90 2.27
C ILE A 49 -3.03 24.25 1.54
N ARG A 50 -2.05 24.47 0.66
CA ARG A 50 -1.87 25.76 -0.02
C ARG A 50 -2.95 26.05 -1.06
N GLU A 51 -3.50 25.00 -1.66
CA GLU A 51 -4.50 25.07 -2.73
C GLU A 51 -5.93 24.89 -2.22
N ASP A 52 -6.12 24.68 -0.91
CA ASP A 52 -7.42 24.40 -0.28
C ASP A 52 -8.15 23.22 -0.95
N THR A 53 -7.41 22.13 -1.16
CA THR A 53 -7.93 20.88 -1.75
C THR A 53 -7.87 19.73 -0.75
N GLU A 54 -8.54 18.62 -1.07
CA GLU A 54 -8.45 17.40 -0.26
C GLU A 54 -7.00 16.86 -0.23
N VAL A 55 -6.61 16.33 0.93
CA VAL A 55 -5.30 15.69 1.08
C VAL A 55 -5.24 14.39 0.27
N PRO A 56 -4.07 14.02 -0.28
CA PRO A 56 -3.93 12.83 -1.12
C PRO A 56 -4.16 11.51 -0.36
N VAL A 57 -4.01 11.52 0.97
CA VAL A 57 -4.28 10.37 1.85
C VAL A 57 -5.08 10.88 3.05
N PRO A 58 -6.41 10.73 3.06
CA PRO A 58 -7.27 11.19 4.13
C PRO A 58 -7.18 10.32 5.40
N LEU A 59 -7.72 10.81 6.52
CA LEU A 59 -7.67 10.10 7.81
C LEU A 59 -8.51 8.81 7.77
N GLU A 60 -9.60 8.84 7.03
CA GLU A 60 -10.54 7.73 6.85
C GLU A 60 -9.84 6.48 6.32
N ASP A 61 -8.84 6.64 5.44
CA ASP A 61 -8.02 5.54 4.94
C ASP A 61 -7.19 4.91 6.05
N ALA A 62 -6.64 5.71 6.97
CA ALA A 62 -5.89 5.21 8.11
C ALA A 62 -6.80 4.44 9.08
N ILE A 63 -8.03 4.93 9.31
CA ILE A 63 -9.03 4.23 10.12
C ILE A 63 -9.41 2.89 9.48
N ALA A 64 -9.68 2.88 8.16
CA ALA A 64 -9.99 1.67 7.43
C ALA A 64 -8.83 0.64 7.47
N ASN A 65 -7.58 1.11 7.34
CA ASN A 65 -6.40 0.26 7.47
C ASN A 65 -6.29 -0.37 8.86
N MET A 66 -6.54 0.41 9.93
CA MET A 66 -6.55 -0.12 11.29
C MET A 66 -7.67 -1.13 11.52
N ALA A 67 -8.87 -0.90 10.99
CA ALA A 67 -9.97 -1.86 11.04
C ALA A 67 -9.62 -3.20 10.38
N VAL A 68 -8.88 -3.18 9.27
CA VAL A 68 -8.36 -4.40 8.61
C VAL A 68 -7.35 -5.11 9.51
N ILE A 69 -6.39 -4.37 10.09
CA ILE A 69 -5.37 -4.94 10.99
C ILE A 69 -6.04 -5.61 12.20
N GLU A 70 -7.01 -4.96 12.82
CA GLU A 70 -7.77 -5.53 13.94
C GLU A 70 -8.53 -6.80 13.54
N ALA A 71 -9.17 -6.82 12.37
CA ALA A 71 -9.84 -8.01 11.86
C ALA A 71 -8.87 -9.18 11.63
N ILE A 72 -7.64 -8.91 11.17
CA ILE A 72 -6.59 -9.94 11.03
C ILE A 72 -6.23 -10.54 12.39
N PHE A 73 -5.98 -9.70 13.39
CA PHE A 73 -5.68 -10.18 14.75
C PHE A 73 -6.83 -10.99 15.34
N LYS A 74 -8.07 -10.52 15.15
CA LYS A 74 -9.25 -11.23 15.63
C LYS A 74 -9.45 -12.55 14.92
N SER A 75 -9.25 -12.61 13.59
CA SER A 75 -9.31 -13.83 12.79
C SER A 75 -8.33 -14.88 13.29
N ALA A 76 -7.10 -14.47 13.63
CA ALA A 76 -6.11 -15.36 14.22
C ALA A 76 -6.56 -15.93 15.57
N ALA A 77 -7.21 -15.12 16.41
CA ALA A 77 -7.72 -15.55 17.71
C ALA A 77 -8.95 -16.47 17.59
N THR A 78 -9.89 -16.17 16.69
CA THR A 78 -11.16 -16.89 16.54
C THR A 78 -11.08 -18.07 15.58
N LYS A 79 -10.01 -18.15 14.78
CA LYS A 79 -9.81 -19.12 13.69
C LYS A 79 -10.93 -19.10 12.65
N ARG A 80 -11.50 -17.91 12.40
CA ARG A 80 -12.63 -17.70 11.49
C ARG A 80 -12.39 -16.43 10.69
N TRP A 81 -13.10 -16.33 9.57
CA TRP A 81 -13.17 -15.08 8.82
C TRP A 81 -13.80 -13.98 9.69
N GLU A 82 -13.11 -12.84 9.79
CA GLU A 82 -13.58 -11.64 10.48
C GLU A 82 -13.71 -10.50 9.48
N ILE A 83 -14.83 -9.78 9.54
CA ILE A 83 -15.08 -8.63 8.66
C ILE A 83 -14.54 -7.38 9.36
N PRO A 84 -13.67 -6.58 8.71
CA PRO A 84 -13.24 -5.27 9.22
C PRO A 84 -14.44 -4.38 9.54
N ARG A 85 -14.39 -3.67 10.67
CA ARG A 85 -15.43 -2.73 11.10
C ARG A 85 -14.80 -1.38 11.41
N ILE A 86 -15.34 -0.34 10.78
CA ILE A 86 -15.06 1.08 11.08
C ILE A 86 -16.09 1.56 12.09
#